data_AF-A0A380NWW1-F1
#
_entry.id   AF-A0A380NWW1-F1
#
_cell.length_a   1.000
_cell.length_b   1.000
_cell.length_c   1.000
_cell.angle_alpha   90.00
_cell.angle_beta   90.00
_cell.angle_gamma   90.00
#
_symmetry.space_group_name_H-M   'P 1'
#
loop_
_entity.id
_entity.type
_entity.pdbx_description
1 polymer ?
#
loop_
_entity_poly.entity_id
_entity_poly.type
_entity_poly.pdbx_seq_one_letter_code
_entity_poly.pdbx_strand_id
1 'polypeptide(L)'
;MIYIITGIFMFWMMRALGELLLTDTNEPTFVGFIEKYLGLRTGFVIGWTYWLGWITIAMAELTAVGTYMKYWFPNIPVWIWALVFLVALYLINIIAVGAFGETEFWFSMIKIIAILAMIAAGVIMV
;
A
#
# COMPACT_ATOMS: atom_id res chain seq x y z
N MET A 1 14.52 13.84 13.12
CA MET A 1 13.57 14.08 14.23
C MET A 1 12.15 13.61 13.86
N ILE A 2 11.53 14.15 12.81
CA ILE A 2 10.15 13.78 12.39
C ILE A 2 10.01 12.27 12.11
N TYR A 3 10.92 11.67 11.35
CA TYR A 3 10.88 10.23 11.06
C TYR A 3 10.93 9.33 12.30
N ILE A 4 11.69 9.72 13.33
CA ILE A 4 11.81 8.96 14.58
C ILE A 4 10.50 9.05 15.37
N ILE A 5 9.93 10.25 15.48
CA ILE A 5 8.66 10.48 16.18
C ILE A 5 7.52 9.70 15.51
N THR A 6 7.40 9.81 14.19
CA THR A 6 6.40 9.07 13.41
C THR A 6 6.61 7.56 13.53
N GLY A 7 7.87 7.10 13.49
CA GLY A 7 8.20 5.67 13.63
C GLY A 7 7.79 5.09 14.98
N ILE A 8 8.06 5.79 16.08
CA ILE A 8 7.66 5.35 17.43
C ILE A 8 6.12 5.29 17.54
N PHE A 9 5.42 6.30 17.03
CA PHE A 9 3.96 6.32 17.06
C PHE A 9 3.35 5.18 16.25
N MET A 10 3.84 4.95 15.03
CA MET A 10 3.42 3.82 14.19
C MET A 10 3.69 2.47 14.85
N PHE A 11 4.83 2.31 15.54
CA PHE A 11 5.18 1.09 16.25
C PHE A 11 4.17 0.76 17.36
N TRP A 12 3.84 1.72 18.22
CA TRP A 12 2.85 1.50 19.27
C TRP A 12 1.45 1.23 18.70
N MET A 13 1.07 1.93 17.63
CA MET A 13 -0.20 1.70 16.95
C MET A 13 -0.29 0.27 16.41
N MET A 14 0.72 -0.22 15.67
CA MET A 14 0.73 -1.58 15.15
C MET A 14 0.71 -2.63 16.27
N ARG A 15 1.41 -2.38 17.37
CA ARG A 15 1.40 -3.29 18.52
C ARG A 15 0.02 -3.39 19.15
N ALA A 16 -0.64 -2.27 19.41
CA ALA A 16 -2.00 -2.24 19.96
C ALA A 16 -3.00 -2.94 19.02
N LEU A 17 -2.88 -2.75 17.71
CA LEU A 17 -3.69 -3.45 16.71
C LEU A 17 -3.46 -4.96 16.72
N GLY A 18 -2.21 -5.40 16.86
CA GLY A 18 -1.87 -6.82 16.99
C GLY A 18 -2.49 -7.46 18.24
N GLU A 19 -2.42 -6.77 19.38
CA GLU A 19 -3.04 -7.23 20.64
C GLU A 19 -4.58 -7.30 20.52
N LEU A 20 -5.21 -6.35 19.84
CA LEU A 20 -6.65 -6.35 19.53
C LEU A 20 -7.06 -7.54 18.66
N LEU A 21 -6.31 -7.81 17.58
CA LEU A 21 -6.55 -8.95 16.68
C LEU A 21 -6.45 -10.31 17.38
N LEU A 22 -5.56 -10.44 18.37
CA LEU A 22 -5.41 -11.66 19.17
C LEU A 22 -6.50 -11.83 20.23
N THR A 23 -7.14 -10.75 20.65
CA THR A 23 -8.16 -10.79 21.71
C THR A 23 -9.51 -11.26 21.18
N ASP A 24 -9.84 -10.97 19.92
CA ASP A 24 -11.11 -11.38 19.32
C ASP A 24 -10.95 -11.72 17.84
N THR A 25 -11.02 -13.01 17.52
CA THR A 25 -10.86 -13.52 16.16
C THR A 25 -12.12 -13.37 15.29
N ASN A 26 -13.25 -12.92 15.87
CA ASN A 26 -14.51 -12.82 15.11
C ASN A 26 -14.51 -11.65 14.12
N GLU A 27 -13.71 -10.61 14.36
CA GLU A 27 -13.59 -9.44 13.48
C GLU A 27 -12.18 -9.37 12.90
N PRO A 28 -11.96 -9.85 11.66
CA PRO A 28 -10.63 -9.83 11.05
C PRO A 28 -10.20 -8.41 10.60
N THR A 29 -11.10 -7.43 10.66
CA THR A 29 -10.86 -6.07 10.11
C THR A 29 -10.74 -5.03 11.22
N PHE A 30 -9.76 -4.12 11.07
CA PHE A 30 -9.59 -2.98 11.98
C PHE A 30 -10.85 -2.10 12.08
N VAL A 31 -11.54 -1.88 10.95
CA VAL A 31 -12.78 -1.10 10.92
C VAL A 31 -13.88 -1.80 11.72
N GLY A 32 -13.97 -3.13 11.67
CA GLY A 32 -14.88 -3.93 12.48
C GLY A 32 -14.64 -3.78 13.99
N PHE A 33 -13.38 -3.73 14.42
CA PHE A 33 -13.06 -3.43 15.83
C PHE A 33 -13.53 -2.03 16.26
N ILE A 34 -13.31 -1.02 15.43
CA ILE A 34 -13.78 0.33 15.71
C ILE A 34 -15.30 0.36 15.78
N GLU A 35 -15.98 -0.30 14.85
CA GLU A 35 -17.44 -0.40 14.84
C GLU A 35 -17.97 -1.06 16.13
N LYS A 36 -17.29 -2.11 16.59
CA LYS A 36 -17.62 -2.84 17.82
C LYS A 36 -17.40 -2.01 19.09
N TYR A 37 -16.29 -1.29 19.19
CA TYR A 37 -15.92 -0.56 20.43
C TYR A 37 -16.39 0.90 20.48
N LEU A 38 -16.48 1.58 19.34
CA LEU A 38 -16.83 3.00 19.22
C LEU A 38 -18.21 3.23 18.56
N GLY A 39 -18.88 2.16 18.15
CA GLY A 39 -20.23 2.16 17.60
C GLY A 39 -20.30 2.32 16.08
N LEU A 40 -21.49 1.99 15.54
CA LEU A 40 -21.77 1.91 14.09
C LEU A 40 -21.41 3.19 13.31
N ARG A 41 -21.69 4.36 13.90
CA ARG A 41 -21.45 5.66 13.25
C ARG A 41 -19.96 5.93 13.07
N THR A 42 -19.15 5.57 14.06
CA THR A 42 -17.70 5.79 14.04
C THR A 42 -17.02 4.81 13.08
N GLY A 43 -17.47 3.55 13.08
CA GLY A 43 -17.05 2.53 12.11
C GLY A 43 -17.29 2.97 10.67
N PHE A 44 -18.48 3.48 10.36
CA PHE A 44 -18.82 3.99 9.03
C PHE A 44 -17.89 5.13 8.58
N VAL A 45 -17.69 6.15 9.42
CA VAL A 45 -16.83 7.30 9.07
C VAL A 45 -15.39 6.87 8.83
N ILE A 46 -14.85 5.98 9.67
CA ILE A 46 -13.47 5.50 9.52
C ILE A 46 -13.34 4.59 8.30
N GLY A 47 -14.32 3.73 8.03
CA GLY A 47 -14.37 2.91 6.82
C GLY A 47 -14.30 3.75 5.54
N TRP A 48 -15.12 4.82 5.46
CA TRP A 48 -15.07 5.74 4.32
C TRP A 48 -13.76 6.51 4.22
N THR A 49 -13.24 7.00 5.35
CA THR A 49 -11.95 7.73 5.37
C THR A 49 -10.81 6.84 4.90
N TYR A 50 -10.79 5.58 5.34
CA TYR A 50 -9.82 4.58 4.94
C TYR A 50 -9.92 4.30 3.43
N TRP A 51 -11.13 4.06 2.93
CA TRP A 51 -11.37 3.80 1.51
C TRP A 51 -10.96 4.98 0.62
N LEU A 52 -11.30 6.21 1.00
CA LEU A 52 -10.87 7.43 0.30
C LEU A 52 -9.35 7.62 0.34
N GLY A 53 -8.71 7.29 1.47
CA GLY A 53 -7.25 7.30 1.58
C GLY A 53 -6.59 6.35 0.59
N TRP A 54 -7.10 5.11 0.49
CA TRP A 54 -6.60 4.13 -0.47
C TRP A 54 -6.78 4.56 -1.91
N ILE A 55 -7.92 5.14 -2.28
CA ILE A 55 -8.14 5.67 -3.63
C ILE A 55 -7.14 6.79 -3.93
N THR A 56 -6.90 7.68 -2.98
CA THR A 56 -5.97 8.79 -3.17
C THR A 56 -4.55 8.27 -3.44
N ILE A 57 -4.11 7.27 -2.68
CA ILE A 57 -2.80 6.63 -2.89
C ILE A 57 -2.74 5.95 -4.25
N ALA A 58 -3.75 5.16 -4.61
CA ALA A 58 -3.82 4.46 -5.89
C ALA A 58 -3.75 5.43 -7.09
N MET A 59 -4.46 6.56 -7.01
CA MET A 59 -4.41 7.60 -8.04
C MET A 59 -3.05 8.27 -8.13
N ALA A 60 -2.38 8.48 -7.00
CA ALA A 60 -1.02 9.04 -6.97
C ALA A 60 -0.01 8.09 -7.62
N GLU A 61 -0.07 6.80 -7.31
CA GLU A 61 0.78 5.77 -7.92
C GLU A 61 0.54 5.66 -9.43
N LEU A 62 -0.72 5.65 -9.86
CA LEU A 62 -1.08 5.58 -11.27
C LEU A 62 -0.58 6.79 -12.07
N THR A 63 -0.66 7.98 -11.47
CA THR A 63 -0.14 9.23 -12.04
C THR A 63 1.40 9.20 -12.13
N ALA A 64 2.07 8.68 -11.11
CA ALA A 64 3.52 8.52 -11.12
C ALA A 64 3.97 7.59 -12.26
N VAL A 65 3.35 6.42 -12.40
CA VAL A 65 3.65 5.46 -13.49
C VAL A 65 3.40 6.08 -14.86
N GLY A 66 2.26 6.75 -15.05
CA GLY A 66 1.96 7.42 -16.32
C GLY A 66 2.95 8.54 -16.65
N THR A 67 3.48 9.23 -15.65
CA THR A 67 4.54 10.23 -15.82
C THR A 67 5.87 9.59 -16.18
N TYR A 68 6.24 8.46 -15.56
CA TYR A 68 7.43 7.69 -15.92
C TYR A 68 7.38 7.20 -17.36
N MET A 69 6.24 6.67 -17.81
CA MET A 69 6.09 6.20 -19.19
C MET A 69 6.23 7.32 -20.22
N LYS A 70 5.94 8.57 -19.85
CA LYS A 70 6.15 9.73 -20.73
C LYS A 70 7.63 9.99 -21.02
N TYR A 71 8.56 9.59 -20.12
CA TYR A 71 10.00 9.68 -20.40
C TYR A 71 10.43 8.77 -21.56
N TRP A 72 9.80 7.59 -21.71
CA TRP A 72 10.11 6.66 -22.80
C TRP A 72 9.24 6.89 -24.03
N PHE A 73 7.96 7.20 -23.84
CA PHE A 73 6.97 7.40 -24.89
C PHE A 73 6.30 8.78 -24.77
N PRO A 74 7.00 9.86 -25.16
CA PRO A 74 6.54 11.24 -24.93
C PRO A 74 5.27 11.62 -25.71
N ASN A 75 4.97 10.91 -26.81
CA ASN A 75 3.82 11.17 -27.67
C ASN A 75 2.51 10.58 -27.16
N ILE A 76 2.56 9.68 -26.18
CA ILE A 76 1.36 9.00 -25.66
C ILE A 76 0.87 9.75 -24.41
N PRO A 77 -0.41 10.16 -24.35
CA PRO A 77 -0.94 10.87 -23.21
C PRO A 77 -1.02 9.98 -21.97
N VAL A 78 -0.82 10.59 -20.79
CA VAL A 78 -0.69 9.92 -19.48
C VAL A 78 -1.92 9.06 -19.13
N TRP A 79 -3.12 9.48 -19.52
CA TRP A 79 -4.36 8.76 -19.21
C TRP A 79 -4.44 7.38 -19.88
N ILE A 80 -3.80 7.18 -21.03
CA ILE A 80 -3.75 5.88 -21.71
C ILE A 80 -2.88 4.91 -20.91
N TRP A 81 -1.71 5.36 -20.48
CA TRP A 81 -0.84 4.55 -19.62
C TRP A 81 -1.51 4.22 -18.29
N ALA A 82 -2.17 5.19 -17.67
CA ALA A 82 -2.96 4.97 -16.47
C ALA A 82 -4.03 3.87 -16.67
N LEU A 83 -4.80 3.90 -17.76
CA LEU A 83 -5.77 2.86 -18.05
C LEU A 83 -5.14 1.49 -18.29
N VAL A 84 -4.06 1.42 -19.07
CA VAL A 84 -3.37 0.15 -19.36
C VAL A 84 -2.84 -0.49 -18.08
N PHE A 85 -2.18 0.29 -17.21
CA PHE A 85 -1.68 -0.22 -15.93
C PHE A 85 -2.82 -0.64 -14.99
N LEU A 86 -3.91 0.12 -14.94
CA LEU A 86 -5.08 -0.24 -14.13
C LEU A 86 -5.69 -1.57 -14.59
N VAL A 87 -5.87 -1.75 -15.90
CA VAL A 87 -6.39 -3.01 -16.47
C VAL A 87 -5.42 -4.17 -16.21
N ALA A 88 -4.12 -3.95 -16.39
CA ALA A 88 -3.11 -4.98 -16.10
C ALA A 88 -3.14 -5.41 -14.62
N LEU A 89 -3.18 -4.45 -13.69
CA LEU A 89 -3.26 -4.73 -12.25
C LEU A 89 -4.55 -5.47 -11.89
N TYR A 90 -5.68 -5.08 -12.47
CA TYR A 90 -6.96 -5.76 -12.25
C TYR A 90 -6.93 -7.21 -12.74
N LEU A 91 -6.37 -7.47 -13.92
CA LEU A 91 -6.22 -8.83 -14.46
C LEU A 91 -5.30 -9.68 -13.58
N ILE A 92 -4.17 -9.13 -13.14
CA ILE A 92 -3.27 -9.81 -12.20
C ILE A 92 -4.00 -10.11 -10.90
N ASN A 93 -4.76 -9.16 -10.35
CA ASN A 93 -5.46 -9.32 -9.08
C ASN A 93 -6.46 -10.49 -9.11
N ILE A 94 -7.18 -10.68 -10.22
CA ILE A 94 -8.13 -11.79 -10.37
C ILE A 94 -7.42 -13.13 -10.54
N ILE A 95 -6.33 -13.19 -11.31
CA ILE A 95 -5.58 -14.42 -11.56
C ILE A 95 -4.81 -14.86 -10.31
N ALA A 96 -4.30 -13.90 -9.54
CA ALA A 96 -3.39 -14.16 -8.44
C ALA A 96 -4.05 -14.69 -7.16
N VAL A 97 -5.39 -14.79 -7.05
CA VAL A 97 -6.07 -15.23 -5.81
C VAL A 97 -5.59 -16.60 -5.31
N GLY A 98 -5.07 -17.48 -6.18
CA GLY A 98 -4.46 -18.76 -5.80
C GLY A 98 -2.92 -18.76 -5.64
N ALA A 99 -2.21 -17.81 -6.24
CA ALA A 99 -0.73 -17.74 -6.27
C ALA A 99 -0.16 -16.49 -5.55
N PHE A 100 -1.02 -15.78 -4.81
CA PHE A 100 -0.73 -14.48 -4.21
C PHE A 100 0.45 -14.55 -3.24
N GLY A 101 0.49 -15.59 -2.41
CA GLY A 101 1.56 -15.76 -1.41
C GLY A 101 2.95 -15.92 -1.99
N GLU A 102 3.10 -16.70 -3.07
CA GLU A 102 4.41 -16.86 -3.73
C GLU A 102 4.79 -15.60 -4.53
N THR A 103 3.85 -15.03 -5.28
CA THR A 103 4.13 -13.83 -6.09
C THR A 103 4.46 -12.61 -5.23
N GLU A 104 3.78 -12.43 -4.10
CA GLU A 104 4.06 -11.36 -3.13
C GLU A 104 5.44 -11.51 -2.49
N PHE A 105 5.89 -12.75 -2.24
CA PHE A 105 7.25 -13.03 -1.78
C PHE A 105 8.29 -12.58 -2.82
N TRP A 106 8.11 -12.93 -4.09
CA TRP A 106 9.01 -12.51 -5.17
C TRP A 106 9.03 -10.98 -5.36
N PHE A 107 7.87 -10.31 -5.33
CA PHE A 107 7.81 -8.84 -5.40
C PHE A 107 8.47 -8.14 -4.20
N SER A 108 8.32 -8.71 -3.00
CA SER A 108 8.96 -8.20 -1.79
C SER A 108 10.48 -8.36 -1.85
N MET A 109 10.98 -9.45 -2.44
CA MET A 109 12.41 -9.65 -2.65
C MET A 109 13.02 -8.58 -3.56
N ILE A 110 12.34 -8.22 -4.67
CA ILE A 110 12.77 -7.13 -5.56
C ILE A 110 12.92 -5.81 -4.79
N LYS A 111 11.95 -5.48 -3.91
CA LYS A 111 12.01 -4.27 -3.07
C LYS A 111 13.24 -4.26 -2.17
N ILE A 112 13.53 -5.38 -1.50
CA ILE A 112 14.70 -5.48 -0.61
C ILE A 112 16.00 -5.30 -1.39
N ILE A 113 16.14 -5.97 -2.54
CA ILE A 113 17.33 -5.86 -3.40
C ILE A 113 17.51 -4.41 -3.88
N ALA A 114 16.44 -3.72 -4.28
CA ALA A 114 16.50 -2.33 -4.70
C ALA A 114 16.97 -1.40 -3.58
N ILE A 115 16.50 -1.60 -2.35
CA ILE A 115 16.96 -0.83 -1.17
C ILE A 115 18.45 -1.07 -0.94
N LEU A 116 18.90 -2.32 -0.95
CA LEU A 116 20.32 -2.66 -0.77
C LEU A 116 21.19 -2.03 -1.88
N ALA A 117 20.73 -2.09 -3.14
CA ALA A 117 21.43 -1.48 -4.26
C ALA A 117 21.52 0.05 -4.11
N MET A 118 20.45 0.72 -3.66
CA MET A 118 20.47 2.15 -3.39
C MET A 118 21.43 2.52 -2.25
N ILE A 119 21.47 1.73 -1.18
CA ILE A 119 22.42 1.94 -0.07
C ILE A 119 23.85 1.78 -0.57
N ALA A 120 24.14 0.71 -1.33
CA ALA A 120 25.46 0.46 -1.89
C ALA A 120 25.91 1.58 -2.85
N ALA A 121 25.03 2.01 -3.75
CA ALA A 121 25.30 3.13 -4.64
C ALA A 121 25.57 4.42 -3.88
N GLY A 122 24.83 4.68 -2.79
CA GLY A 122 25.07 5.82 -1.90
C GLY A 122 26.43 5.78 -1.21
N VAL A 123 26.90 4.60 -0.79
CA VAL A 123 28.23 4.43 -0.18
C VAL A 123 29.36 4.56 -1.21
N ILE A 124 29.16 4.12 -2.45
CA ILE A 124 30.18 4.20 -3.52
C ILE A 124 30.34 5.64 -4.06
N MET A 125 29.26 6.43 -4.08
CA MET A 125 29.28 7.81 -4.56
C MET A 125 29.75 8.85 -3.52
N VAL A 126 29.86 8.45 -2.24
CA VAL A 126 30.44 9.25 -1.15
C VAL A 126 31.94 8.99 -1.08
#